data_AF-A0A7W1KGM1-F1
#
_entry.id   AF-A0A7W1KGM1-F1
#
_cell.length_a   1.000
_cell.length_b   1.000
_cell.length_c   1.000
_cell.angle_alpha   90.00
_cell.angle_beta   90.00
_cell.angle_gamma   90.00
#
_symmetry.space_group_name_H-M   'P 1'
#
loop_
_entity.id
_entity.type
_entity.pdbx_description
1 polymer ?
#
loop_
_entity_poly.entity_id
_entity_poly.type
_entity_poly.pdbx_seq_one_letter_code
_entity_poly.pdbx_strand_id
1 'polypeptide(L)'
;MAMTFGLTFLTNLVTVFVLAGLLNYNPVELDAGSGAKAGLMIGVSFQAMMLATQYLFAQKSLKLWLIDAGYTVLNATIAGAILGAMLI
;
A
#
# COMPACT_ATOMS: atom_id res chain seq x y z
N MET A 1 22.23 -7.18 -0.94
CA MET A 1 20.90 -7.71 -1.33
C MET A 1 20.12 -8.27 -0.14
N ALA A 2 20.66 -9.22 0.65
CA ALA A 2 19.94 -9.77 1.82
C ALA A 2 19.44 -8.69 2.81
N MET A 3 20.28 -7.69 3.14
CA MET A 3 19.86 -6.56 3.98
C MET A 3 18.72 -5.74 3.37
N THR A 4 18.75 -5.49 2.06
CA THR A 4 17.70 -4.73 1.37
C THR A 4 16.37 -5.47 1.46
N PHE A 5 16.34 -6.76 1.13
CA PHE A 5 15.12 -7.57 1.24
C PHE A 5 14.63 -7.71 2.68
N GLY A 6 15.54 -7.90 3.65
CA GLY A 6 15.19 -7.98 5.06
C GLY A 6 14.54 -6.70 5.59
N LEU A 7 15.13 -5.54 5.28
CA LEU A 7 14.56 -4.24 5.66
C LEU A 7 13.24 -3.97 4.94
N THR A 8 13.14 -4.29 3.65
CA THR A 8 11.89 -4.15 2.89
C THR A 8 10.78 -5.02 3.48
N PHE A 9 11.10 -6.24 3.92
CA PHE A 9 10.13 -7.09 4.61
C PHE A 9 9.62 -6.44 5.89
N LEU A 10 10.52 -5.91 6.73
CA LEU A 10 10.13 -5.23 7.97
C LEU A 10 9.26 -3.99 7.70
N THR A 11 9.60 -3.19 6.69
CA THR A 11 8.77 -2.03 6.33
C THR A 11 7.39 -2.45 5.84
N ASN A 12 7.28 -3.54 5.07
CA ASN A 12 5.98 -4.07 4.65
C ASN A 12 5.16 -4.56 5.84
N LEU A 13 5.79 -5.20 6.84
CA LEU A 13 5.10 -5.66 8.04
C LEU A 13 4.44 -4.48 8.79
N VAL A 14 5.15 -3.35 8.89
CA VAL A 14 4.60 -2.12 9.48
C VAL A 14 3.44 -1.58 8.64
N THR A 15 3.58 -1.55 7.30
CA THR A 15 2.50 -1.10 6.41
C THR A 15 1.24 -1.93 6.58
N VAL A 16 1.36 -3.26 6.60
CA VAL A 16 0.23 -4.19 6.78
C VAL A 16 -0.40 -4.01 8.16
N PHE A 17 0.40 -3.84 9.22
CA PHE A 17 -0.12 -3.60 10.58
C PHE A 17 -0.96 -2.33 10.68
N VAL A 18 -0.48 -1.22 10.12
CA VAL A 18 -1.24 0.05 10.08
C VAL A 18 -2.51 -0.10 9.25
N LEU A 19 -2.42 -0.78 8.10
CA LEU A 19 -3.58 -1.03 7.24
C LEU A 19 -4.64 -1.88 7.96
N ALA A 20 -4.23 -2.89 8.72
CA ALA A 20 -5.13 -3.69 9.55
C ALA A 20 -5.83 -2.84 10.61
N GLY A 21 -5.10 -1.94 11.28
CA GLY A 21 -5.69 -1.00 12.24
C GLY A 21 -6.74 -0.09 11.61
N LEU A 22 -6.48 0.44 10.40
CA LEU A 22 -7.43 1.27 9.66
C LEU A 22 -8.69 0.50 9.23
N LEU A 23 -8.53 -0.75 8.81
CA LEU A 23 -9.65 -1.60 8.43
C LEU A 23 -10.52 -1.98 9.64
N ASN A 24 -9.92 -2.30 10.79
CA ASN A 24 -10.64 -2.64 12.02
C ASN A 24 -11.39 -1.46 12.64
N TYR A 25 -11.04 -0.22 12.30
CA TYR A 25 -11.74 0.96 12.81
C TYR A 25 -13.14 1.13 12.20
N ASN A 26 -13.45 0.43 11.09
CA ASN A 26 -14.77 0.45 10.47
C ASN A 26 -15.54 -0.84 10.81
N PRO A 27 -16.78 -0.76 11.30
CA PRO A 27 -17.61 -1.93 11.62
C PRO A 27 -18.21 -2.61 10.37
N VAL A 28 -17.61 -2.40 9.20
CA VAL A 28 -18.08 -2.98 7.93
C VAL A 28 -17.53 -4.39 7.83
N GLU A 29 -18.37 -5.36 7.47
CA GLU A 29 -17.91 -6.72 7.16
C GLU A 29 -16.84 -6.66 6.06
N LEU A 30 -15.65 -7.11 6.42
CA LEU A 30 -14.50 -7.13 5.54
C LEU A 30 -14.52 -8.44 4.77
N ASP A 31 -14.50 -8.36 3.45
CA ASP A 31 -14.23 -9.47 2.55
C ASP A 31 -12.96 -9.15 1.77
N ALA A 32 -12.36 -10.15 1.12
CA ALA A 32 -11.21 -9.96 0.24
C ALA A 32 -11.44 -8.80 -0.76
N GLY A 33 -12.66 -8.68 -1.30
CA GLY A 33 -13.01 -7.63 -2.25
C GLY A 33 -13.06 -6.22 -1.64
N SER A 34 -13.62 -6.06 -0.43
CA SER A 34 -13.69 -4.75 0.23
C SER A 34 -12.33 -4.33 0.79
N GLY A 35 -11.56 -5.28 1.33
CA GLY A 35 -10.17 -5.07 1.75
C GLY A 35 -9.26 -4.65 0.58
N ALA A 36 -9.39 -5.28 -0.59
CA ALA A 36 -8.63 -4.89 -1.79
C ALA A 36 -8.94 -3.44 -2.21
N LYS A 37 -10.22 -3.04 -2.20
CA LYS A 37 -10.64 -1.67 -2.53
C LYS A 37 -10.07 -0.64 -1.55
N ALA A 38 -10.11 -0.94 -0.25
CA ALA A 38 -9.53 -0.08 0.77
C ALA A 38 -8.00 0.06 0.60
N GLY A 39 -7.31 -1.06 0.36
CA GLY A 39 -5.88 -1.07 0.05
C GLY A 39 -5.53 -0.26 -1.20
N LEU A 40 -6.34 -0.36 -2.26
CA LEU A 40 -6.19 0.42 -3.48
C LEU A 40 -6.38 1.92 -3.22
N MET A 41 -7.44 2.30 -2.50
CA MET A 41 -7.71 3.70 -2.18
C MET A 41 -6.57 4.31 -1.37
N ILE A 42 -6.07 3.62 -0.35
CA ILE A 42 -4.95 4.07 0.47
C ILE A 42 -3.66 4.12 -0.36
N GLY A 43 -3.40 3.10 -1.18
CA GLY A 43 -2.25 3.05 -2.08
C GLY A 43 -2.21 4.25 -3.04
N VAL A 44 -3.32 4.54 -3.71
CA VAL A 44 -3.40 5.66 -4.66
C VAL A 44 -3.32 7.00 -3.94
N SER A 45 -4.11 7.20 -2.90
CA SER A 45 -4.23 8.51 -2.23
C SER A 45 -2.98 8.89 -1.44
N PHE A 46 -2.41 7.97 -0.67
CA PHE A 46 -1.26 8.26 0.17
C PHE A 46 0.06 7.93 -0.53
N GLN A 47 0.25 6.69 -0.99
CA GLN A 47 1.57 6.27 -1.48
C GLN A 47 1.88 6.88 -2.85
N ALA A 48 0.98 6.72 -3.83
CA ALA A 48 1.23 7.22 -5.17
C ALA A 48 1.34 8.75 -5.22
N MET A 49 0.46 9.48 -4.51
CA MET A 49 0.52 10.95 -4.50
C MET A 49 1.69 11.49 -3.68
N MET A 50 2.08 10.84 -2.57
CA MET A 50 3.28 11.24 -1.83
C MET A 50 4.57 10.96 -2.63
N LEU A 51 4.59 9.92 -3.45
CA LEU A 51 5.66 9.73 -4.44
C LEU A 51 5.59 10.78 -5.55
N ALA A 52 4.39 11.16 -6.01
CA ALA A 52 4.22 12.15 -7.06
C ALA A 52 4.80 13.51 -6.64
N THR A 53 4.53 13.96 -5.41
CA THR A 53 5.09 15.22 -4.89
C THR A 53 6.61 15.15 -4.82
N GLN A 54 7.19 14.06 -4.31
CA GLN A 54 8.64 13.87 -4.28
C GLN A 54 9.26 13.91 -5.68
N TYR A 55 8.60 13.31 -6.68
CA TYR A 55 9.10 13.26 -8.06
C TYR A 55 8.99 14.61 -8.75
N LEU A 56 7.92 15.37 -8.47
CA LEU A 56 7.77 16.75 -8.93
C LEU A 56 8.89 17.64 -8.38
N PHE A 57 9.19 17.57 -7.09
CA PHE A 57 10.29 18.37 -6.51
C PHE A 57 11.66 17.91 -7.00
N ALA A 58 11.87 16.60 -7.15
CA ALA A 58 13.12 16.05 -7.64
C ALA A 58 13.26 16.14 -9.18
N GLN A 59 12.26 16.69 -9.89
CA GLN A 59 12.21 16.77 -11.36
C GLN A 59 12.49 15.41 -12.03
N LYS A 60 11.99 14.33 -11.42
CA LYS A 60 12.15 12.96 -11.93
C LYS A 60 11.12 12.66 -12.99
N SER A 61 11.42 11.66 -13.84
CA SER A 61 10.52 11.30 -14.94
C SER A 61 9.19 10.72 -14.45
N LEU A 62 8.11 11.10 -15.13
CA LEU A 62 6.76 10.55 -14.86
C LEU A 62 6.69 9.04 -15.14
N LYS A 63 7.49 8.53 -16.08
CA LYS A 63 7.60 7.10 -16.37
C LYS A 63 8.14 6.33 -15.16
N LEU A 64 9.15 6.86 -14.48
CA LEU A 64 9.71 6.24 -13.28
C LEU A 64 8.68 6.28 -12.13
N TRP A 65 7.97 7.40 -11.99
CA TRP A 65 6.88 7.49 -11.01
C TRP A 65 5.81 6.42 -11.23
N LEU A 66 5.37 6.18 -12.46
CA LEU A 66 4.37 5.14 -12.76
C LEU A 66 4.82 3.74 -12.32
N ILE A 67 6.11 3.44 -12.45
CA ILE A 67 6.68 2.15 -12.04
C ILE A 67 6.66 2.02 -10.50
N ASP A 68 7.21 3.03 -9.81
CA ASP A 68 7.36 3.00 -8.35
C ASP A 68 6.02 3.12 -7.62
N ALA A 69 5.17 4.03 -8.10
CA ALA A 69 3.80 4.19 -7.59
C ALA A 69 2.96 2.95 -7.90
N GLY A 70 3.07 2.38 -9.11
CA GLY A 70 2.35 1.17 -9.49
C GLY A 70 2.67 -0.01 -8.57
N TYR A 71 3.95 -0.24 -8.30
CA TYR A 71 4.40 -1.28 -7.37
C TYR A 71 3.84 -1.08 -5.95
N THR A 72 3.94 0.13 -5.39
CA THR A 72 3.49 0.42 -4.02
C THR A 72 1.96 0.34 -3.87
N VAL A 73 1.22 0.80 -4.89
CA VAL A 73 -0.24 0.70 -4.94
C VAL A 73 -0.69 -0.76 -5.02
N LEU A 74 -0.07 -1.57 -5.90
CA LEU A 74 -0.38 -2.99 -6.02
C LEU A 74 -0.09 -3.74 -4.72
N ASN A 75 1.05 -3.44 -4.08
CA ASN A 75 1.41 -4.05 -2.80
C ASN A 75 0.36 -3.76 -1.72
N ALA A 76 -0.06 -2.50 -1.55
CA ALA A 76 -1.12 -2.17 -0.60
C ALA A 76 -2.49 -2.76 -0.95
N THR A 77 -2.80 -2.90 -2.24
CA THR A 77 -4.04 -3.53 -2.70
C THR A 77 -4.06 -5.01 -2.33
N ILE A 78 -2.96 -5.73 -2.57
CA ILE A 78 -2.82 -7.16 -2.22
C ILE A 78 -2.84 -7.32 -0.70
N ALA A 79 -2.11 -6.49 0.04
CA ALA A 79 -2.12 -6.49 1.50
C ALA A 79 -3.53 -6.27 2.05
N GLY A 80 -4.28 -5.29 1.51
CA GLY A 80 -5.65 -5.03 1.90
C GLY A 80 -6.58 -6.21 1.58
N ALA A 81 -6.41 -6.86 0.44
CA ALA A 81 -7.18 -8.05 0.06
C ALA A 81 -6.94 -9.21 1.04
N ILE A 82 -5.67 -9.46 1.39
CA ILE A 82 -5.29 -10.51 2.34
C ILE A 82 -5.89 -10.22 3.72
N LEU A 83 -5.75 -8.98 4.20
CA LEU A 83 -6.31 -8.58 5.49
C LEU A 83 -7.84 -8.67 5.49
N GLY A 84 -8.50 -8.22 4.41
CA GLY A 84 -9.93 -8.33 4.25
C GLY A 84 -10.42 -9.78 4.22
N ALA A 85 -9.62 -10.70 3.68
CA ALA A 85 -9.91 -12.15 3.69
C ALA A 85 -9.61 -12.84 5.03
N MET A 86 -8.80 -12.22 5.90
CA MET A 86 -8.40 -12.78 7.21
C MET A 86 -9.18 -12.20 8.39
N LEU A 87 -9.76 -11.00 8.24
CA LEU A 87 -10.53 -10.29 9.28
C LEU A 87 -12.03 -10.62 9.25
N ILE A 88 -12.44 -11.61 8.46
CA ILE A 88 -13.80 -12.19 8.43
C ILE A 88 -14.02 -13.17 9.57
#